data_AF-A0A938ZNC7-F1
#
_entry.id   AF-A0A938ZNC7-F1
#
_cell.length_a   1.000
_cell.length_b   1.000
_cell.length_c   1.000
_cell.angle_alpha   90.00
_cell.angle_beta   90.00
_cell.angle_gamma   90.00
#
_symmetry.space_group_name_H-M   'P 1'
#
loop_
_entity.id
_entity.type
_entity.pdbx_description
1 polymer ?
#
loop_
_entity_poly.entity_id
_entity_poly.type
_entity_poly.pdbx_seq_one_letter_code
_entity_poly.pdbx_strand_id
1 'polypeptide(L)'
;MQCKSSFGCIVTVHLASLPRLIQAPVLLDAIVIAFIASTESLLSAVAVDRLHTGTRTDFDRELTAQGIGNIICGFLGALPMTGVIARSSVNVEAGAKTRLSTMLHGLWLLILVIAAPTLLKIIPISSLAAILVVTGYKLIEVEHIRQLKKYGRFPLVIFAATLIGIVVTDLITGVLIGILLTGVLLIHKMSVLNIQMIKHENNQRIDIYLQGAATFVRLPKLANILELVPPGSELHVYMQDLAYFA
;
A
#
# COMPACT_ATOMS: atom_id res chain seq x y z
N MET A 1 -11.06 21.60 21.04
CA MET A 1 -10.60 22.74 21.85
C MET A 1 -10.43 23.94 20.93
N GLN A 2 -11.05 25.07 21.28
CA GLN A 2 -11.24 26.24 20.44
C GLN A 2 -9.93 27.03 20.21
N CYS A 3 -9.55 27.22 18.95
CA CYS A 3 -8.51 28.18 18.57
C CYS A 3 -9.15 29.51 18.15
N LYS A 4 -8.89 30.57 18.93
CA LYS A 4 -9.51 31.90 18.81
C LYS A 4 -8.54 32.88 18.13
N SER A 5 -8.13 32.61 16.89
CA SER A 5 -7.54 33.58 15.94
C SER A 5 -7.13 32.84 14.65
N SER A 6 -7.42 33.43 13.48
CA SER A 6 -7.10 32.86 12.16
C SER A 6 -5.60 32.67 11.87
N PHE A 7 -4.71 33.23 12.70
CA PHE A 7 -3.25 33.12 12.54
C PHE A 7 -2.50 32.57 13.77
N GLY A 8 -3.22 32.24 14.87
CA GLY A 8 -2.59 31.82 16.13
C GLY A 8 -2.27 30.32 16.23
N CYS A 9 -2.48 29.54 15.16
CA CYS A 9 -2.38 28.09 15.17
C CYS A 9 -1.26 27.55 14.27
N ILE A 10 -0.20 28.34 14.05
CA ILE A 10 1.06 27.75 13.59
C ILE A 10 1.66 27.11 14.83
N VAL A 11 1.49 25.79 14.96
CA VAL A 11 2.20 25.00 15.95
C VAL A 11 3.67 24.98 15.52
N THR A 12 4.40 26.05 15.81
CA THR A 12 5.83 26.12 15.53
C THR A 12 6.50 25.06 16.38
N VAL A 13 7.37 24.26 15.77
CA VAL A 13 8.22 23.29 16.47
C VAL A 13 9.03 24.05 17.53
N HIS A 14 8.60 23.97 18.78
CA HIS A 14 9.31 24.60 19.89
C HIS A 14 10.57 23.79 20.15
N LEU A 15 11.74 24.42 20.28
CA LEU A 15 13.02 23.70 20.49
C LEU A 15 12.97 22.72 21.68
N ALA A 16 12.16 23.02 22.69
CA ALA A 16 11.91 22.16 23.85
C ALA A 16 11.17 20.84 23.55
N SER A 17 10.60 20.67 22.36
CA SER A 17 9.89 19.47 21.92
C SER A 17 10.73 18.50 21.08
N LEU A 18 11.95 18.89 20.67
CA LEU A 18 12.86 18.01 19.92
C LEU A 18 13.15 16.67 20.61
N PRO A 19 13.34 16.60 21.95
CA PRO A 19 13.56 15.32 22.61
C PRO A 19 12.38 14.35 22.50
N ARG A 20 11.16 14.85 22.23
CA ARG A 20 9.97 14.02 22.03
C ARG A 20 9.96 13.31 20.67
N LEU A 21 10.69 13.83 19.68
CA LEU A 21 10.76 13.25 18.33
C LEU A 21 11.50 11.90 18.29
N ILE A 22 12.43 11.69 19.22
CA ILE A 22 13.26 10.48 19.30
C ILE A 22 12.59 9.40 20.18
N GLN A 23 11.43 9.70 20.76
CA GLN A 23 10.71 8.71 21.56
C GLN A 23 10.21 7.57 20.66
N ALA A 24 10.44 6.33 21.10
CA ALA A 24 10.03 5.12 20.40
C ALA A 24 8.59 5.12 19.85
N PRO A 25 7.55 5.55 20.60
CA PRO A 25 6.18 5.60 20.06
C PRO A 25 6.04 6.57 18.87
N VAL A 26 6.63 7.76 18.97
CA VAL A 26 6.56 8.77 17.89
C VAL A 26 7.28 8.28 16.64
N LEU A 27 8.43 7.61 16.81
CA LEU A 27 9.18 7.04 15.69
C LEU A 27 8.40 5.91 15.00
N LEU A 28 7.75 5.05 15.78
CA LEU A 28 6.91 3.97 15.24
C LEU A 28 5.74 4.55 14.43
N ASP A 29 5.02 5.53 15.00
CA ASP A 29 3.91 6.20 14.32
C ASP A 29 4.38 6.89 13.03
N ALA A 30 5.53 7.57 13.08
CA ALA A 30 6.12 8.23 11.92
C ALA A 30 6.47 7.25 10.80
N ILE A 31 7.06 6.09 11.14
CA ILE A 31 7.39 5.04 10.17
C ILE A 31 6.12 4.46 9.54
N VAL A 32 5.09 4.18 10.35
CA VAL A 32 3.82 3.65 9.83
C VAL A 32 3.13 4.67 8.92
N ILE A 33 3.05 5.94 9.34
CA ILE A 33 2.48 7.01 8.52
C ILE A 33 3.28 7.18 7.24
N ALA A 34 4.62 7.17 7.30
CA ALA A 34 5.46 7.27 6.11
C ALA A 34 5.20 6.13 5.13
N PHE A 35 5.05 4.90 5.63
CA PHE A 35 4.73 3.73 4.82
C PHE A 35 3.35 3.84 4.15
N ILE A 36 2.31 4.19 4.93
CA ILE A 36 0.94 4.36 4.43
C ILE A 36 0.88 5.49 3.41
N ALA A 37 1.45 6.66 3.73
CA ALA A 37 1.46 7.82 2.87
C ALA A 37 2.18 7.53 1.54
N SER A 38 3.32 6.85 1.58
CA SER A 38 4.07 6.43 0.38
C SER A 38 3.27 5.44 -0.47
N THR A 39 2.64 4.46 0.16
CA THR A 39 1.79 3.47 -0.52
C THR A 39 0.60 4.16 -1.20
N GLU A 40 -0.09 5.05 -0.50
CA GLU A 40 -1.19 5.85 -1.04
C GLU A 40 -0.74 6.74 -2.21
N SER A 41 0.40 7.43 -2.10
CA SER A 41 0.87 8.29 -3.19
C SER A 41 1.24 7.49 -4.44
N LEU A 42 1.87 6.32 -4.27
CA LEU A 42 2.19 5.42 -5.39
C LEU A 42 0.93 4.82 -6.02
N LEU A 43 -0.01 4.31 -5.21
CA LEU A 43 -1.29 3.81 -5.71
C LEU A 43 -2.06 4.92 -6.43
N SER A 44 -2.01 6.14 -5.90
CA SER A 44 -2.62 7.30 -6.53
C SER A 44 -1.95 7.66 -7.84
N ALA A 45 -0.62 7.66 -7.91
CA ALA A 45 0.13 7.90 -9.14
C ALA A 45 -0.22 6.86 -10.20
N VAL A 46 -0.22 5.57 -9.85
CA VAL A 46 -0.59 4.47 -10.77
C VAL A 46 -2.03 4.62 -11.27
N ALA A 47 -2.97 4.95 -10.40
CA ALA A 47 -4.37 5.15 -10.80
C ALA A 47 -4.53 6.35 -11.74
N VAL A 48 -3.90 7.49 -11.42
CA VAL A 48 -3.94 8.71 -12.24
C VAL A 48 -3.26 8.51 -13.60
N ASP A 49 -2.12 7.82 -13.62
CA ASP A 49 -1.41 7.45 -14.84
C ASP A 49 -2.31 6.64 -15.79
N ARG A 50 -3.27 5.86 -15.30
CA ARG A 50 -4.24 5.13 -16.15
C ARG A 50 -5.32 6.02 -16.77
N LEU A 51 -5.52 7.23 -16.25
CA LEU A 51 -6.53 8.18 -16.71
C LEU A 51 -6.03 9.10 -17.83
N HIS A 52 -4.73 9.12 -18.11
CA HIS A 52 -4.14 9.97 -19.15
C HIS A 52 -3.12 9.24 -20.02
N THR A 53 -2.83 9.81 -21.20
CA THR A 53 -1.82 9.31 -22.15
C THR A 53 -0.51 10.09 -22.12
N GLY A 54 -0.39 11.09 -21.25
CA GLY A 54 0.83 11.91 -21.09
C GLY A 54 2.00 11.17 -20.43
N THR A 55 3.03 11.92 -20.07
CA THR A 55 4.21 11.40 -19.37
C THR A 55 3.81 10.67 -18.09
N ARG A 56 4.31 9.44 -17.95
CA ARG A 56 4.08 8.60 -16.76
C ARG A 56 4.80 9.14 -15.55
N THR A 57 4.29 8.81 -14.37
CA THR A 57 4.87 9.24 -13.10
C THR A 57 6.19 8.52 -12.83
N ASP A 58 7.20 9.27 -12.42
CA ASP A 58 8.45 8.75 -11.87
C ASP A 58 8.25 8.55 -10.36
N PHE A 59 8.21 7.28 -9.94
CA PHE A 59 7.88 6.90 -8.56
C PHE A 59 8.94 7.33 -7.55
N ASP A 60 10.22 7.28 -7.89
CA ASP A 60 11.30 7.72 -6.99
C ASP A 60 11.22 9.23 -6.76
N ARG A 61 10.90 9.97 -7.84
CA ARG A 61 10.67 11.41 -7.75
C ARG A 61 9.42 11.76 -6.95
N GLU A 62 8.35 11.00 -7.09
CA GLU A 62 7.11 11.18 -6.32
C GLU A 62 7.35 10.96 -4.82
N LEU A 63 8.00 9.86 -4.45
CA LEU A 63 8.34 9.56 -3.05
C LEU A 63 9.28 10.62 -2.45
N THR A 64 10.29 11.05 -3.22
CA THR A 64 11.21 12.09 -2.78
C THR A 64 10.48 13.43 -2.57
N ALA A 65 9.60 13.81 -3.51
CA ALA A 65 8.81 15.03 -3.41
C ALA A 65 7.85 15.00 -2.21
N GLN A 66 7.17 13.88 -1.97
CA GLN A 66 6.31 13.67 -0.82
C GLN A 66 7.09 13.73 0.49
N GLY A 67 8.26 13.10 0.57
CA GLY A 67 9.14 13.14 1.74
C GLY A 67 9.56 14.57 2.09
N ILE A 68 10.05 15.32 1.10
CA ILE A 68 10.42 16.74 1.28
C ILE A 68 9.19 17.57 1.69
N GLY A 69 8.05 17.35 1.03
CA GLY A 69 6.80 18.04 1.35
C GLY A 69 6.36 17.80 2.80
N ASN A 70 6.48 16.57 3.29
CA ASN A 70 6.12 16.20 4.65
C ASN A 70 7.11 16.71 5.70
N ILE A 71 8.40 16.84 5.37
CA ILE A 71 9.38 17.53 6.22
C ILE A 71 8.95 19.01 6.39
N ILE A 72 8.62 19.69 5.29
CA ILE A 72 8.13 21.07 5.32
C ILE A 72 6.83 21.17 6.14
N CYS A 73 5.89 20.23 5.97
CA CYS A 73 4.67 20.17 6.77
C CYS A 73 4.98 20.06 8.26
N GLY A 74 5.89 19.18 8.66
CA GLY A 74 6.32 19.02 10.04
C GLY A 74 6.89 20.31 10.64
N PHE A 75 7.73 21.04 9.91
CA PHE A 75 8.28 22.33 10.36
C PHE A 75 7.22 23.42 10.53
N LEU A 76 6.21 23.44 9.65
CA LEU A 76 5.12 24.41 9.69
C LEU A 76 4.00 24.00 10.66
N GLY A 77 4.10 22.85 11.32
CA GLY A 77 3.03 22.29 12.15
C GLY A 77 1.79 21.87 11.36
N ALA A 78 1.94 21.64 10.06
CA ALA A 78 0.90 21.14 9.19
C ALA A 78 0.78 19.60 9.29
N LEU A 79 -0.42 19.10 8.97
CA LEU A 79 -0.64 17.65 8.89
C LEU A 79 0.14 17.06 7.71
N PRO A 80 0.58 15.80 7.81
CA PRO A 80 1.23 15.11 6.70
C PRO A 80 0.29 15.05 5.48
N MET A 81 0.88 15.23 4.32
CA MET A 81 0.23 15.24 3.02
C MET A 81 0.48 13.92 2.27
N THR A 82 -0.51 13.53 1.47
CA THR A 82 -0.48 12.34 0.63
C THR A 82 -1.10 12.64 -0.74
N GLY A 83 -0.81 11.80 -1.74
CA GLY A 83 -1.60 11.74 -2.97
C GLY A 83 -3.05 11.33 -2.68
N VAL A 84 -4.00 11.84 -3.46
CA VAL A 84 -5.43 11.50 -3.34
C VAL A 84 -6.04 11.28 -4.73
N ILE A 85 -6.39 10.03 -5.03
CA ILE A 85 -6.93 9.59 -6.33
C ILE A 85 -8.16 10.42 -6.74
N ALA A 86 -9.09 10.63 -5.81
CA ALA A 86 -10.36 11.29 -6.10
C ALA A 86 -10.18 12.75 -6.59
N ARG A 87 -9.23 13.51 -6.03
CA ARG A 87 -8.97 14.89 -6.48
C ARG A 87 -8.18 14.91 -7.78
N SER A 88 -7.21 14.02 -7.89
CA SER A 88 -6.36 13.93 -9.08
C SER A 88 -7.13 13.45 -10.32
N SER A 89 -8.05 12.50 -10.17
CA SER A 89 -8.93 12.04 -11.25
C SER A 89 -9.82 13.15 -11.79
N VAL A 90 -10.54 13.87 -10.91
CA VAL A 90 -11.35 15.03 -11.30
C VAL A 90 -10.51 16.10 -11.99
N ASN A 91 -9.27 16.33 -11.53
CA ASN A 91 -8.36 17.28 -12.17
C ASN A 91 -7.97 16.84 -13.59
N VAL A 92 -7.70 15.55 -13.81
CA VAL A 92 -7.40 14.99 -15.14
C VAL A 92 -8.64 15.02 -16.05
N GLU A 93 -9.81 14.67 -15.52
CA GLU A 93 -11.09 14.72 -16.24
C GLU A 93 -11.47 16.15 -16.64
N ALA A 94 -11.11 17.15 -15.83
CA ALA A 94 -11.22 18.56 -16.16
C ALA A 94 -10.21 19.04 -17.23
N GLY A 95 -9.40 18.13 -17.77
CA GLY A 95 -8.45 18.41 -18.86
C GLY A 95 -7.11 18.98 -18.40
N ALA A 96 -6.78 18.91 -17.11
CA ALA A 96 -5.48 19.39 -16.62
C ALA A 96 -4.33 18.54 -17.16
N LYS A 97 -3.31 19.21 -17.71
CA LYS A 97 -2.12 18.56 -18.31
C LYS A 97 -0.80 18.94 -17.62
N THR A 98 -0.83 19.93 -16.74
CA THR A 98 0.38 20.51 -16.12
C THR A 98 0.22 20.66 -14.61
N ARG A 99 1.37 20.77 -13.92
CA ARG A 99 1.44 21.00 -12.47
C ARG A 99 0.86 22.36 -12.04
N LEU A 100 0.63 23.27 -12.99
CA LEU A 100 0.03 24.57 -12.69
C LEU A 100 -1.41 24.42 -12.17
N SER A 101 -2.16 23.41 -12.61
CA SER A 101 -3.53 23.20 -12.11
C SER A 101 -3.56 22.96 -10.59
N THR A 102 -2.67 22.08 -10.10
CA THR A 102 -2.59 21.76 -8.67
C THR A 102 -2.02 22.92 -7.86
N MET A 103 -1.03 23.65 -8.40
CA MET A 103 -0.50 24.87 -7.76
C MET A 103 -1.56 25.97 -7.64
N LEU A 104 -2.32 26.23 -8.71
CA LEU A 104 -3.41 27.20 -8.69
C LEU A 104 -4.52 26.77 -7.74
N HIS A 105 -4.89 25.49 -7.72
CA HIS A 105 -5.87 24.99 -6.77
C HIS A 105 -5.45 25.25 -5.31
N GLY A 106 -4.18 24.96 -4.97
CA GLY A 106 -3.62 25.27 -3.65
C GLY A 106 -3.63 26.77 -3.35
N LEU A 107 -3.27 27.61 -4.32
CA LEU A 107 -3.30 29.07 -4.19
C LEU A 107 -4.72 29.59 -3.95
N TRP A 108 -5.72 29.09 -4.70
CA TRP A 108 -7.12 29.46 -4.52
C TRP A 108 -7.65 29.04 -3.14
N LEU A 109 -7.28 27.86 -2.66
CA LEU A 109 -7.62 27.43 -1.29
C LEU A 109 -7.00 28.35 -0.25
N LEU A 110 -5.73 28.73 -0.42
CA LEU A 110 -5.05 29.65 0.50
C LEU A 110 -5.73 31.02 0.52
N ILE A 111 -6.04 31.58 -0.65
CA ILE A 111 -6.76 32.86 -0.77
C ILE A 111 -8.14 32.76 -0.09
N LEU A 112 -8.91 31.70 -0.35
CA LEU A 112 -10.23 31.53 0.23
C LEU A 112 -10.18 31.47 1.76
N VAL A 113 -9.22 30.73 2.32
CA VAL A 113 -9.06 30.60 3.78
C VAL A 113 -8.71 31.93 4.45
N ILE A 114 -7.87 32.76 3.79
CA ILE A 114 -7.48 34.07 4.32
C ILE A 114 -8.58 35.11 4.12
N ALA A 115 -9.23 35.12 2.95
CA ALA A 115 -10.20 36.15 2.58
C ALA A 115 -11.59 35.95 3.19
N ALA A 116 -12.02 34.70 3.43
CA ALA A 116 -13.38 34.38 3.86
C ALA A 116 -13.49 33.49 5.12
N PRO A 117 -12.77 33.77 6.22
CA PRO A 117 -12.82 32.94 7.43
C PRO A 117 -14.18 32.99 8.13
N THR A 118 -14.95 34.07 7.97
CA THR A 118 -16.32 34.19 8.50
C THR A 118 -17.27 33.22 7.82
N LEU A 119 -17.15 33.05 6.50
CA LEU A 119 -17.98 32.13 5.73
C LEU A 119 -17.66 30.67 6.09
N LEU A 120 -16.37 30.33 6.23
CA LEU A 120 -15.94 28.98 6.60
C LEU A 120 -16.46 28.54 7.98
N LYS A 121 -16.62 29.47 8.92
CA LYS A 121 -17.18 29.18 10.26
C LYS A 121 -18.68 28.86 10.26
N ILE A 122 -19.40 29.24 9.20
CA ILE A 122 -20.84 29.00 9.08
C ILE A 122 -21.11 27.59 8.53
N ILE A 123 -20.10 26.90 7.97
CA ILE A 123 -20.24 25.57 7.40
C ILE A 123 -20.74 24.60 8.48
N PRO A 124 -21.96 24.02 8.33
CA PRO A 124 -22.49 23.08 9.30
C PRO A 124 -21.65 21.79 9.32
N ILE A 125 -21.35 21.31 10.52
CA ILE A 125 -20.61 20.05 10.71
C ILE A 125 -21.39 18.87 10.11
N SER A 126 -22.73 18.94 10.08
CA SER A 126 -23.60 17.95 9.43
C SER A 126 -23.31 17.81 7.93
N SER A 127 -23.05 18.91 7.23
CA SER A 127 -22.70 18.89 5.81
C SER A 127 -21.34 18.24 5.57
N LEU A 128 -20.35 18.52 6.42
CA LEU A 128 -19.03 17.90 6.36
C LEU A 128 -19.11 16.39 6.63
N ALA A 129 -19.90 15.99 7.63
CA ALA A 129 -20.13 14.57 7.94
C ALA A 129 -20.81 13.84 6.78
N ALA A 130 -21.83 14.44 6.17
CA ALA A 130 -22.51 13.87 5.01
C ALA A 130 -21.55 13.67 3.82
N ILE A 131 -20.70 14.66 3.53
CA ILE A 131 -19.67 14.55 2.49
C ILE A 131 -18.70 13.39 2.81
N LEU A 132 -18.26 13.26 4.06
CA LEU A 132 -17.35 12.19 4.47
C LEU A 132 -17.97 10.80 4.31
N VAL A 133 -19.24 10.63 4.72
CA VAL A 133 -19.97 9.36 4.56
C VAL A 133 -20.14 9.00 3.09
N VAL A 134 -20.56 9.95 2.25
CA VAL A 134 -20.75 9.72 0.81
C VAL A 134 -19.41 9.40 0.13
N THR A 135 -18.34 10.10 0.50
CA THR A 135 -17.00 9.85 -0.06
C THR A 135 -16.48 8.49 0.39
N GLY A 136 -16.63 8.15 1.67
CA GLY A 136 -16.26 6.83 2.20
C GLY A 136 -17.02 5.70 1.53
N TYR A 137 -18.32 5.85 1.31
CA TYR A 137 -19.12 4.86 0.58
C TYR A 137 -18.64 4.68 -0.87
N LYS A 138 -18.30 5.77 -1.55
CA LYS A 138 -17.78 5.73 -2.94
C LYS A 138 -16.42 5.04 -3.07
N LEU A 139 -15.63 4.96 -1.98
CA LEU A 139 -14.34 4.25 -1.98
C LEU A 139 -14.51 2.72 -1.86
N ILE A 140 -15.70 2.22 -1.52
CA ILE A 140 -15.94 0.78 -1.39
C ILE A 140 -16.23 0.18 -2.77
N GLU A 141 -15.25 -0.49 -3.35
CA GLU A 141 -15.41 -1.21 -4.60
C GLU A 141 -15.79 -2.68 -4.37
N VAL A 142 -17.10 -2.95 -4.36
CA VAL A 142 -17.66 -4.30 -4.12
C VAL A 142 -17.16 -5.32 -5.15
N GLU A 143 -16.90 -4.88 -6.39
CA GLU A 143 -16.31 -5.69 -7.46
C GLU A 143 -14.97 -6.29 -7.03
N HIS A 144 -14.08 -5.49 -6.43
CA HIS A 144 -12.77 -5.93 -5.96
C HIS A 144 -12.87 -6.98 -4.85
N ILE A 145 -13.80 -6.82 -3.91
CA ILE A 145 -14.05 -7.81 -2.85
C ILE A 145 -14.54 -9.13 -3.45
N ARG A 146 -15.42 -9.05 -4.47
CA ARG A 146 -15.93 -10.23 -5.17
C ARG A 146 -14.84 -10.95 -5.97
N GLN A 147 -13.95 -10.20 -6.62
CA GLN A 147 -12.79 -10.75 -7.30
C GLN A 147 -11.83 -11.40 -6.30
N LEU A 148 -11.59 -10.78 -5.14
CA LEU A 148 -10.74 -11.34 -4.08
C LEU A 148 -11.21 -12.72 -3.63
N LYS A 149 -12.53 -12.94 -3.54
CA LYS A 149 -13.11 -14.24 -3.20
C LYS A 149 -12.71 -15.36 -4.17
N LYS A 150 -12.40 -15.04 -5.45
CA LYS A 150 -11.94 -16.01 -6.45
C LYS A 150 -10.53 -16.51 -6.17
N TYR A 151 -9.69 -15.73 -5.48
CA TYR A 151 -8.31 -16.08 -5.12
C TYR A 151 -8.19 -16.97 -3.87
N GLY A 152 -9.32 -17.34 -3.26
CA GLY A 152 -9.42 -18.26 -2.13
C GLY A 152 -9.99 -17.63 -0.86
N ARG A 153 -10.20 -18.48 0.16
CA ARG A 153 -10.79 -18.05 1.45
C ARG A 153 -9.80 -17.27 2.32
N PHE A 154 -8.50 -17.59 2.27
CA PHE A 154 -7.50 -16.96 3.11
C PHE A 154 -7.34 -15.45 2.87
N PRO A 155 -7.19 -14.95 1.62
CA PRO A 155 -7.12 -13.50 1.38
C PRO A 155 -8.37 -12.75 1.86
N LEU A 156 -9.55 -13.37 1.76
CA LEU A 156 -10.80 -12.78 2.25
C LEU A 156 -10.84 -12.67 3.79
N VAL A 157 -10.33 -13.69 4.50
CA VAL A 157 -10.21 -13.67 5.96
C VAL A 157 -9.23 -12.57 6.39
N ILE A 158 -8.10 -12.43 5.70
CA ILE A 158 -7.12 -11.38 5.99
C ILE A 158 -7.75 -10.00 5.78
N PHE A 159 -8.44 -9.79 4.66
CA PHE A 159 -9.17 -8.55 4.41
C PHE A 159 -10.18 -8.23 5.52
N ALA A 160 -10.99 -9.21 5.92
CA ALA A 160 -11.97 -9.03 6.99
C ALA A 160 -11.30 -8.74 8.35
N ALA A 161 -10.22 -9.44 8.68
CA ALA A 161 -9.45 -9.23 9.91
C ALA A 161 -8.84 -7.82 9.96
N THR A 162 -8.25 -7.36 8.85
CA THR A 162 -7.73 -5.99 8.73
C THR A 162 -8.84 -4.96 8.89
N LEU A 163 -9.96 -5.12 8.19
CA LEU A 163 -11.10 -4.20 8.25
C LEU A 163 -11.67 -4.10 9.67
N ILE A 164 -11.92 -5.25 10.31
CA ILE A 164 -12.41 -5.30 11.69
C ILE A 164 -11.38 -4.69 12.64
N GLY A 165 -10.09 -5.00 12.44
CA GLY A 165 -8.99 -4.42 13.21
C GLY A 165 -9.03 -2.89 13.17
N ILE A 166 -9.12 -2.29 11.98
CA ILE A 166 -9.18 -0.83 11.80
C ILE A 166 -10.40 -0.23 12.52
N VAL A 167 -11.57 -0.86 12.40
CA VAL A 167 -12.82 -0.34 12.98
C VAL A 167 -12.86 -0.44 14.50
N VAL A 168 -12.30 -1.51 15.08
CA VAL A 168 -12.34 -1.77 16.53
C VAL A 168 -11.19 -1.08 17.27
N THR A 169 -10.02 -1.00 16.64
CA THR A 169 -8.82 -0.41 17.23
C THR A 169 -8.53 0.93 16.56
N ASP A 170 -7.65 0.92 15.58
CA ASP A 170 -7.22 2.08 14.83
C ASP A 170 -6.55 1.64 13.53
N LEU A 171 -6.25 2.61 12.67
CA LEU A 171 -5.63 2.36 11.37
C LEU A 171 -4.26 1.68 11.48
N ILE A 172 -3.41 2.10 12.44
CA ILE A 172 -2.04 1.61 12.60
C ILE A 172 -2.08 0.13 12.99
N THR A 173 -2.84 -0.18 14.04
CA THR A 173 -2.98 -1.55 14.55
C THR A 173 -3.59 -2.47 13.48
N GLY A 174 -4.62 -2.02 12.77
CA GLY A 174 -5.25 -2.79 11.70
C GLY A 174 -4.30 -3.11 10.53
N VAL A 175 -3.50 -2.13 10.08
CA VAL A 175 -2.50 -2.33 9.01
C VAL A 175 -1.43 -3.34 9.44
N LEU A 176 -0.94 -3.26 10.68
CA LEU A 176 0.05 -4.22 11.20
C LEU A 176 -0.49 -5.65 11.21
N ILE A 177 -1.74 -5.85 11.63
CA ILE A 177 -2.42 -7.15 11.58
C ILE A 177 -2.47 -7.66 10.14
N GLY A 178 -2.88 -6.82 9.19
CA GLY A 178 -2.97 -7.19 7.78
C GLY A 178 -1.64 -7.60 7.17
N ILE A 179 -0.57 -6.84 7.44
CA ILE A 179 0.78 -7.14 6.97
C ILE A 179 1.28 -8.46 7.57
N LEU A 180 1.10 -8.67 8.87
CA LEU A 180 1.55 -9.87 9.56
C LEU A 180 0.83 -11.12 9.04
N LEU A 181 -0.50 -11.08 8.93
CA LEU A 181 -1.29 -12.19 8.40
C LEU A 181 -0.95 -12.49 6.93
N THR A 182 -0.76 -11.45 6.11
CA THR A 182 -0.35 -11.61 4.71
C THR A 182 1.05 -12.22 4.61
N GLY A 183 1.99 -11.78 5.44
CA GLY A 183 3.34 -12.34 5.52
C GLY A 183 3.31 -13.83 5.88
N VAL A 184 2.54 -14.22 6.90
CA VAL A 184 2.37 -15.62 7.29
C VAL A 184 1.75 -16.45 6.16
N LEU A 185 0.71 -15.94 5.49
CA LEU A 185 0.09 -16.63 4.35
C LEU A 185 1.06 -16.80 3.19
N LEU A 186 1.85 -15.77 2.87
CA LEU A 186 2.86 -15.82 1.82
C LEU A 186 3.95 -16.85 2.15
N ILE A 187 4.47 -16.83 3.37
CA ILE A 187 5.44 -17.84 3.84
C ILE A 187 4.84 -19.24 3.73
N HIS A 188 3.60 -19.44 4.15
CA HIS A 188 2.94 -20.74 4.05
C HIS A 188 2.76 -21.18 2.58
N LYS A 189 2.30 -20.30 1.69
CA LYS A 189 2.13 -20.60 0.26
C LYS A 189 3.46 -20.89 -0.43
N MET A 190 4.50 -20.11 -0.16
CA MET A 190 5.85 -20.32 -0.68
C MET A 190 6.50 -21.58 -0.11
N SER A 191 6.08 -22.01 1.08
CA SER A 191 6.53 -23.25 1.71
C SER A 191 5.88 -24.50 1.09
N VAL A 192 4.94 -24.39 0.14
CA VAL A 192 4.33 -25.53 -0.59
C VAL A 192 4.84 -25.62 -2.03
N LEU A 193 5.92 -26.38 -2.23
CA LEU A 193 6.36 -26.89 -3.55
C LEU A 193 5.75 -28.28 -3.76
N ASN A 194 5.09 -28.45 -4.89
CA ASN A 194 4.39 -29.66 -5.28
C ASN A 194 5.32 -30.44 -6.23
N ILE A 195 5.90 -31.53 -5.74
CA ILE A 195 6.81 -32.36 -6.54
C ILE A 195 5.98 -33.54 -7.04
N GLN A 196 5.65 -33.55 -8.33
CA GLN A 196 5.00 -34.69 -8.97
C GLN A 196 6.06 -35.55 -9.65
N MET A 197 6.18 -36.81 -9.24
CA MET A 197 7.02 -37.82 -9.89
C MET A 197 6.13 -38.77 -10.67
N ILE A 198 6.38 -38.92 -11.97
CA ILE A 198 5.69 -39.89 -12.83
C ILE A 198 6.73 -40.95 -13.21
N LYS A 199 6.58 -42.18 -12.70
CA LYS A 199 7.42 -43.33 -13.07
C LYS A 199 6.85 -44.00 -14.32
N HIS A 200 7.59 -44.01 -15.42
CA HIS A 200 7.23 -44.79 -16.61
C HIS A 200 7.85 -46.20 -16.52
N GLU A 201 7.00 -47.22 -16.41
CA GLU A 201 7.38 -48.60 -16.10
C GLU A 201 8.06 -49.39 -17.25
N ASN A 202 8.37 -48.77 -18.39
CA ASN A 202 8.73 -49.52 -19.59
C ASN A 202 10.15 -49.28 -20.14
N ASN A 203 11.00 -48.44 -19.52
CA ASN A 203 12.36 -48.22 -20.08
C ASN A 203 13.46 -47.64 -19.15
N GLN A 204 13.44 -47.90 -17.83
CA GLN A 204 14.45 -47.36 -16.89
C GLN A 204 14.62 -45.82 -16.93
N ARG A 205 13.57 -45.08 -17.31
CA ARG A 205 13.54 -43.61 -17.38
C ARG A 205 12.69 -43.04 -16.26
N ILE A 206 13.22 -42.05 -15.56
CA ILE A 206 12.52 -41.34 -14.48
C ILE A 206 12.41 -39.87 -14.89
N ASP A 207 11.17 -39.41 -15.10
CA ASP A 207 10.88 -38.02 -15.43
C ASP A 207 10.43 -37.29 -14.16
N ILE A 208 11.17 -36.25 -13.76
CA ILE A 208 10.82 -35.37 -12.64
C ILE A 208 10.35 -34.02 -13.18
N TYR A 209 9.11 -33.65 -12.88
CA TYR A 209 8.55 -32.34 -13.18
C TYR A 209 8.63 -31.46 -11.93
N LEU A 210 9.46 -30.41 -11.98
CA LEU A 210 9.60 -29.45 -10.89
C LEU A 210 8.66 -28.27 -11.14
N GLN A 211 7.54 -28.21 -10.40
CA GLN A 211 6.58 -27.11 -10.48
C GLN A 211 6.57 -26.30 -9.17
N GLY A 212 6.86 -24.99 -9.23
CA GLY A 212 6.82 -24.08 -8.08
C GLY A 212 8.05 -23.16 -7.94
N ALA A 213 8.32 -22.69 -6.71
CA ALA A 213 9.45 -21.81 -6.43
C ALA A 213 10.63 -22.60 -5.82
N ALA A 214 11.82 -22.47 -6.42
CA ALA A 214 13.04 -23.10 -5.93
C ALA A 214 13.68 -22.27 -4.80
N THR A 215 13.09 -22.29 -3.62
CA THR A 215 13.65 -21.59 -2.45
C THR A 215 14.71 -22.44 -1.73
N PHE A 216 15.75 -21.79 -1.20
CA PHE A 216 16.86 -22.41 -0.44
C PHE A 216 16.40 -23.40 0.65
N VAL A 217 15.22 -23.15 1.23
CA VAL A 217 14.57 -23.98 2.26
C VAL A 217 14.27 -25.42 1.79
N ARG A 218 14.17 -25.67 0.49
CA ARG A 218 13.76 -26.97 -0.07
C ARG A 218 14.85 -27.74 -0.81
N LEU A 219 16.07 -27.20 -0.87
CA LEU A 219 17.27 -27.95 -1.27
C LEU A 219 17.40 -29.31 -0.56
N PRO A 220 17.17 -29.43 0.76
CA PRO A 220 17.26 -30.71 1.45
C PRO A 220 16.20 -31.72 1.01
N LYS A 221 14.97 -31.27 0.70
CA LYS A 221 13.90 -32.16 0.20
C LYS A 221 14.17 -32.62 -1.23
N LEU A 222 14.76 -31.77 -2.06
CA LEU A 222 15.18 -32.12 -3.41
C LEU A 222 16.35 -33.12 -3.38
N ALA A 223 17.35 -32.87 -2.52
CA ALA A 223 18.48 -33.77 -2.32
C ALA A 223 18.02 -35.17 -1.87
N ASN A 224 17.12 -35.26 -0.89
CA ASN A 224 16.59 -36.54 -0.42
C ASN A 224 15.84 -37.30 -1.53
N ILE A 225 15.12 -36.62 -2.43
CA ILE A 225 14.40 -37.29 -3.54
C ILE A 225 15.38 -37.76 -4.62
N LEU A 226 16.45 -37.00 -4.87
CA LEU A 226 17.52 -37.38 -5.79
C LEU A 226 18.33 -38.58 -5.26
N GLU A 227 18.50 -38.70 -3.95
CA GLU A 227 19.14 -39.86 -3.30
C GLU A 227 18.32 -41.15 -3.39
N LEU A 228 16.99 -41.07 -3.58
CA LEU A 228 16.13 -42.24 -3.78
C LEU A 228 16.16 -42.80 -5.23
N VAL A 229 16.93 -42.19 -6.13
CA VAL A 229 17.04 -42.64 -7.53
C VAL A 229 18.01 -43.83 -7.63
N PRO A 230 17.60 -44.99 -8.18
CA PRO A 230 18.48 -46.15 -8.31
C PRO A 230 19.71 -45.86 -9.19
N PRO A 231 20.90 -46.39 -8.84
CA PRO A 231 22.09 -46.24 -9.67
C PRO A 231 21.86 -46.93 -11.03
N GLY A 232 21.99 -46.17 -12.13
CA GLY A 232 21.88 -46.68 -13.51
C GLY A 232 20.65 -46.24 -14.32
N SER A 233 19.76 -45.39 -13.78
CA SER A 233 18.61 -44.84 -14.52
C SER A 233 18.89 -43.50 -15.21
N GLU A 234 18.39 -43.29 -16.43
CA GLU A 234 18.37 -41.98 -17.09
C GLU A 234 17.33 -41.08 -16.41
N LEU A 235 17.79 -40.00 -15.78
CA LEU A 235 16.96 -39.02 -15.09
C LEU A 235 16.76 -37.79 -15.99
N HIS A 236 15.51 -37.48 -16.36
CA HIS A 236 15.17 -36.26 -17.08
C HIS A 236 14.45 -35.29 -16.13
N VAL A 237 15.00 -34.09 -15.98
CA VAL A 237 14.46 -33.05 -15.09
C VAL A 237 13.85 -31.93 -15.93
N TYR A 238 12.53 -31.80 -15.88
CA TYR A 238 11.78 -30.77 -16.59
C TYR A 238 11.56 -29.56 -15.66
N MET A 239 12.19 -28.43 -15.98
CA MET A 239 12.19 -27.18 -15.19
C MET A 239 11.31 -26.06 -15.79
N GLN A 240 10.38 -26.39 -16.68
CA GLN A 240 9.66 -25.41 -17.50
C GLN A 240 8.69 -24.50 -16.70
N ASP A 241 8.29 -24.92 -15.49
CA ASP A 241 7.36 -24.19 -14.61
C ASP A 241 8.02 -23.69 -13.31
N LEU A 242 9.35 -23.55 -13.30
CA LEU A 242 10.10 -23.17 -12.09
C LEU A 242 10.25 -21.65 -12.00
N ALA A 243 9.63 -21.04 -11.00
CA ALA A 243 9.84 -19.63 -10.68
C ALA A 243 11.16 -19.49 -9.92
N TYR A 244 12.17 -18.92 -10.59
CA TYR A 244 13.49 -18.63 -10.00
C TYR A 244 13.46 -17.24 -9.37
N PHE A 245 13.64 -17.16 -8.06
CA PHE A 245 13.88 -15.90 -7.35
C PHE A 245 15.34 -15.92 -6.91
N ALA A 246 16.17 -15.11 -7.59
CA ALA A 246 17.53 -14.78 -7.16
C ALA A 246 17.49 -13.76 -6.03
#